data_AF-A0A920NFE7-F1
#
_entry.id   AF-A0A920NFE7-F1
#
_cell.length_a   1.000
_cell.length_b   1.000
_cell.length_c   1.000
_cell.angle_alpha   90.00
_cell.angle_beta   90.00
_cell.angle_gamma   90.00
#
_symmetry.space_group_name_H-M   'P 1'
#
loop_
_entity.id
_entity.type
_entity.pdbx_description
1 polymer ?
#
loop_
_entity_poly.entity_id
_entity_poly.type
_entity_poly.pdbx_seq_one_letter_code
_entity_poly.pdbx_strand_id
1 'polypeptide(L)' 'MITSGKISGKIAKNVFEKMQSGDKDPKQIVEKEGLLQQSDPKELEKIIDT' A
#
# COMPACT_ATOMS: atom_id res chain seq x y z
N MET A 1 -8.77 1.75 -4.22
CA MET A 1 -7.61 1.63 -3.30
C MET A 1 -6.90 2.97 -3.11
N ILE A 2 -6.60 3.68 -4.19
CA ILE A 2 -6.01 5.04 -4.12
C ILE A 2 -7.01 6.05 -3.55
N THR A 3 -8.21 6.12 -4.14
CA THR A 3 -9.30 7.02 -3.70
C THR A 3 -9.77 6.75 -2.26
N SER A 4 -9.61 5.51 -1.80
CA SER A 4 -9.94 5.11 -0.43
C SER A 4 -8.80 5.35 0.57
N GLY A 5 -7.70 5.97 0.15
CA GLY A 5 -6.53 6.22 1.02
C GLY A 5 -5.76 4.96 1.46
N LYS A 6 -6.10 3.78 0.93
CA LYS A 6 -5.48 2.50 1.33
C LYS A 6 -4.06 2.36 0.81
N ILE A 7 -3.75 2.99 -0.32
CA ILE A 7 -2.41 3.02 -0.92
C ILE A 7 -2.15 4.42 -1.47
N SER A 8 -0.89 4.87 -1.39
CA SER A 8 -0.48 6.13 -2.00
C SER A 8 -0.35 6.00 -3.53
N GLY A 9 -0.31 7.13 -4.24
CA GLY A 9 -0.06 7.15 -5.69
C GLY A 9 1.31 6.55 -6.07
N LYS A 10 2.32 6.67 -5.19
CA LYS A 10 3.63 6.03 -5.37
C LYS A 10 3.52 4.51 -5.32
N ILE A 11 2.78 4.00 -4.33
CA ILE A 11 2.53 2.56 -4.18
C ILE A 11 1.72 2.03 -5.36
N ALA A 12 0.72 2.78 -5.82
CA ALA A 12 -0.10 2.39 -6.96
C ALA A 12 0.71 2.19 -8.25
N LYS A 13 1.71 3.04 -8.51
CA LYS A 13 2.63 2.84 -9.66
C LYS A 13 3.41 1.54 -9.55
N ASN A 14 4.01 1.27 -8.39
CA ASN A 14 4.75 0.02 -8.16
C ASN A 14 3.86 -1.22 -8.31
N VAL A 15 2.63 -1.15 -7.80
CA VAL A 15 1.65 -2.24 -7.95
C VAL A 15 1.28 -2.42 -9.43
N PHE A 16 1.05 -1.34 -10.16
CA PHE A 16 0.73 -1.37 -11.59
C PHE A 16 1.83 -2.02 -12.44
N GLU A 17 3.10 -1.69 -12.19
CA GLU A 17 4.24 -2.33 -12.86
C GLU A 17 4.31 -3.85 -12.58
N LYS A 18 4.02 -4.25 -11.34
CA LYS A 18 3.95 -5.66 -10.96
C LYS A 18 2.76 -6.40 -11.56
N MET A 19 1.61 -5.73 -11.70
CA MET A 19 0.46 -6.28 -12.42
C MET A 19 0.82 -6.55 -13.87
N GLN A 20 1.49 -5.60 -14.53
CA GLN A 20 1.89 -5.71 -15.94
C GLN A 20 2.90 -6.85 -16.18
N SER A 21 3.70 -7.18 -15.17
CA SER A 21 4.73 -8.23 -15.27
C SER A 21 4.21 -9.64 -14.94
N GLY A 22 3.03 -9.78 -14.35
CA GLY A 22 2.64 -11.04 -13.72
C GLY A 22 1.16 -11.41 -13.71
N ASP A 23 0.28 -10.63 -14.35
CA ASP A 23 -1.17 -10.90 -14.43
C ASP A 23 -1.81 -11.15 -13.06
N LYS A 24 -1.33 -10.44 -12.03
CA LYS A 24 -1.80 -10.56 -10.65
C LYS A 24 -2.77 -9.45 -10.30
N ASP A 25 -3.77 -9.77 -9.48
CA ASP A 25 -4.72 -8.79 -8.97
C ASP A 25 -3.99 -7.77 -8.05
N PRO A 26 -4.27 -6.46 -8.19
CA PRO A 26 -3.65 -5.42 -7.37
C PRO A 26 -3.84 -5.62 -5.87
N LYS A 27 -4.98 -6.17 -5.42
CA LYS A 27 -5.20 -6.44 -3.99
C LYS A 27 -4.24 -7.51 -3.48
N GLN A 28 -4.02 -8.57 -4.26
CA GLN A 28 -3.11 -9.64 -3.87
C GLN A 28 -1.67 -9.13 -3.75
N ILE A 29 -1.25 -8.23 -4.64
CA ILE A 29 0.08 -7.60 -4.57
C ILE A 29 0.20 -6.75 -3.30
N VAL A 30 -0.81 -5.92 -3.01
CA VAL A 30 -0.80 -5.02 -1.84
C VAL A 30 -0.80 -5.79 -0.51
N GLU A 31 -1.61 -6.84 -0.40
CA GLU A 31 -1.68 -7.68 0.80
C GLU A 31 -0.40 -8.48 1.01
N LYS A 32 0.13 -9.11 -0.05
CA LYS A 32 1.34 -9.93 0.02
C LYS A 32 2.58 -9.12 0.39
N GLU A 33 2.64 -7.86 -0.04
CA GLU A 33 3.79 -6.98 0.22
C GLU A 33 3.57 -5.99 1.36
N GLY A 34 2.43 -6.05 2.04
CA GLY A 34 2.14 -5.15 3.17
C GLY A 34 2.12 -3.67 2.78
N LEU A 35 1.68 -3.35 1.56
CA LEU A 35 1.73 -2.00 1.00
C LEU A 35 0.56 -1.10 1.45
N LEU A 36 -0.14 -1.46 2.51
CA LEU A 36 -1.21 -0.65 3.06
C LEU A 36 -0.63 0.60 3.75
N GLN A 37 -1.17 1.75 3.39
CA GLN A 37 -0.77 3.01 3.98
C GLN A 37 -1.38 3.15 5.38
N GLN A 38 -0.54 3.23 6.41
CA GLN A 38 -0.96 3.73 7.72
C GLN A 38 -1.08 5.25 7.67
N SER A 39 -2.26 5.75 7.96
CA SER A 39 -2.58 7.18 7.94
C SER A 39 -3.13 7.69 9.27
N ASP A 40 -3.34 6.80 10.24
CA ASP A 40 -3.74 7.17 11.60
C ASP A 40 -2.52 7.76 12.34
N PRO A 41 -2.58 9.04 12.75
CA PRO A 41 -1.51 9.67 13.54
C PRO A 41 -1.20 8.92 14.83
N LYS A 42 -2.20 8.35 15.51
CA LYS A 42 -1.99 7.64 16.78
C LYS A 42 -1.18 6.36 16.60
N GLU A 43 -1.41 5.66 15.50
CA GLU A 43 -0.65 4.46 15.17
C GLU A 43 0.77 4.81 14.72
N LEU A 44 0.97 5.96 14.07
CA LEU A 44 2.29 6.47 13.72
C LEU A 44 3.08 6.93 14.96
N GLU A 45 2.44 7.60 15.91
CA GLU A 45 3.05 8.00 17.19
C GLU A 45 3.64 6.79 17.93
N LYS A 46 2.89 5.67 18.01
CA LYS A 46 3.38 4.42 18.63
C LYS A 46 4.65 3.85 17.98
N ILE A 47 4.84 4.06 16.68
CA ILE A 47 6.02 3.57 15.95
C ILE A 47 7.24 4.44 16.26
N ILE A 48 7.03 5.75 16.51
CA ILE A 48 8.11 6.73 16.76
C ILE A 48 8.50 6.77 18.24
N ASP A 49 7.56 6.58 19.16
CA ASP A 49 7.79 6.58 20.62
C ASP A 49 8.45 5.29 21.17
N THR A 50 9.06 4.46 20.29
CA THR A 50 9.89 3.31 20.68
C THR A 50 11.37 3.70 20.70
#